data_AF-A0A4R2QSV4-F1
#
_entry.id   AF-A0A4R2QSV4-F1
#
_cell.length_a   1.000
_cell.length_b   1.000
_cell.length_c   1.000
_cell.angle_alpha   90.00
_cell.angle_beta   90.00
_cell.angle_gamma   90.00
#
_symmetry.space_group_name_H-M   'P 1'
#
loop_
_entity.id
_entity.type
_entity.pdbx_description
1 polymer ?
#
loop_
_entity_poly.entity_id
_entity_poly.type
_entity_poly.pdbx_seq_one_letter_code
_entity_poly.pdbx_strand_id
1 'polypeptide(L)'
;MSEIGVPQPGKSASAGPLHQLSEVVDQPGAAVFAGTVRWELAEARQLTRYDAVALDGRLVVGPAKARSPRVRIRCTPADAERLISGSAHPATLMLAGRLTVRGDQAAATELLDWLRGRSADLDMAELARVIGSAGPRDVRARLIEPARALVVAEVMRLLPHYLDAGAAAGLRATVGWEVTGPAGRAERFGLTIDDGVATVRAGQPEAPRVTLRLSAVDLLGMVTGNGDPAIMVLGGELELLGDASFALRLIRLFRVPGAAGPVQLGGPDQVDIGAVVRLVGRSSERQLRERLSGAVREILLDEIFTRMPEYLDADRSRGLAAEVRWQITGRQDGGYDSYHSKIAGGHCVVERNPVETGARPRVSIRVDPATFLKLVTSNANPVAAFLAGKVSVRGDLALATKLPAIFRLPKG
;
A
#
# COMPACT_ATOMS: atom_id res chain seq x y z
N MET A 1 49.99 -15.53 6.54
CA MET A 1 49.90 -14.07 6.32
C MET A 1 50.27 -13.83 4.87
N SER A 2 49.28 -13.58 4.02
CA SER A 2 49.50 -13.33 2.59
C SER A 2 48.90 -11.96 2.29
N GLU A 3 49.77 -11.04 1.89
CA GLU A 3 49.46 -9.63 1.67
C GLU A 3 48.39 -9.44 0.58
N ILE A 4 47.38 -8.66 0.93
CA ILE A 4 46.39 -8.12 -0.01
C ILE A 4 47.10 -7.01 -0.79
N GLY A 5 47.45 -7.28 -2.05
CA GLY A 5 48.09 -6.30 -2.91
C GLY A 5 47.17 -5.11 -3.19
N VAL A 6 47.52 -3.94 -2.67
CA VAL A 6 46.93 -2.66 -3.02
C VAL A 6 47.33 -2.31 -4.47
N PRO A 7 46.38 -2.01 -5.37
CA PRO A 7 46.73 -1.65 -6.74
C PRO A 7 47.33 -0.23 -6.79
N GLN A 8 48.53 -0.11 -7.37
CA GLN A 8 49.22 1.16 -7.65
C GLN A 8 48.54 1.94 -8.80
N PRO A 9 48.46 3.28 -8.74
CA PRO A 9 47.86 4.10 -9.80
C PRO A 9 48.76 4.12 -11.05
N GLY A 10 48.31 3.47 -12.12
CA GLY A 10 48.99 3.40 -13.41
C GLY A 10 48.47 4.44 -14.43
N LYS A 11 49.39 5.03 -15.18
CA LYS A 11 49.23 6.13 -16.16
C LYS A 11 48.11 5.94 -17.20
N SER A 12 47.26 6.97 -17.31
CA SER A 12 46.63 7.54 -18.52
C SER A 12 46.40 6.60 -19.72
N ALA A 13 45.36 5.76 -19.62
CA ALA A 13 44.60 5.26 -20.77
C ALA A 13 43.16 5.73 -20.57
N SER A 14 42.56 6.36 -21.59
CA SER A 14 41.25 7.05 -21.57
C SER A 14 40.38 6.71 -20.35
N ALA A 15 40.36 7.59 -19.36
CA ALA A 15 39.65 7.39 -18.10
C ALA A 15 38.19 7.09 -18.40
N GLY A 16 37.80 5.81 -18.30
CA GLY A 16 36.42 5.39 -18.50
C GLY A 16 35.50 6.06 -17.48
N PRO A 17 34.19 6.06 -17.72
CA PRO A 17 33.22 6.83 -16.93
C PRO A 17 33.32 6.58 -15.41
N LEU A 18 33.68 5.36 -14.99
CA LEU A 18 33.88 5.03 -13.57
C LEU A 18 35.22 5.48 -12.96
N HIS A 19 36.26 5.68 -13.76
CA HIS A 19 37.56 6.17 -13.29
C HIS A 19 37.47 7.66 -12.92
N GLN A 20 36.70 8.44 -13.69
CA GLN A 20 36.42 9.86 -13.38
C GLN A 20 35.59 10.01 -12.10
N LEU A 21 34.77 9.01 -11.75
CA LEU A 21 33.95 8.99 -10.55
C LEU A 21 34.74 8.65 -9.26
N SER A 22 35.92 8.03 -9.38
CA SER A 22 36.76 7.65 -8.22
C SER A 22 37.51 8.83 -7.59
N GLU A 23 37.73 9.92 -8.35
CA GLU A 23 38.41 11.14 -7.87
C GLU A 23 37.50 12.03 -6.99
N VAL A 24 36.19 11.72 -6.90
CA VAL A 24 35.15 12.56 -6.26
C VAL A 24 34.84 12.15 -4.81
N VAL A 25 35.56 11.18 -4.23
CA VAL A 25 35.19 10.61 -2.92
C VAL A 25 36.27 10.90 -1.88
N ASP A 26 36.11 12.00 -1.14
CA ASP A 26 36.93 12.27 0.05
C ASP A 26 36.06 12.77 1.21
N GLN A 27 35.62 11.86 2.08
CA GLN A 27 35.13 12.19 3.43
C GLN A 27 35.50 11.07 4.43
N PRO A 28 36.27 11.38 5.50
CA PRO A 28 36.67 10.41 6.50
C PRO A 28 35.48 9.99 7.40
N GLY A 29 35.27 8.67 7.56
CA GLY A 29 34.38 8.10 8.60
C GLY A 29 33.10 7.40 8.13
N ALA A 30 32.81 7.33 6.82
CA ALA A 30 31.64 6.61 6.31
C ALA A 30 31.86 5.08 6.30
N ALA A 31 30.81 4.31 6.59
CA ALA A 31 30.82 2.85 6.57
C ALA A 31 31.40 2.31 5.24
N VAL A 32 32.38 1.41 5.34
CA VAL A 32 33.09 0.82 4.21
C VAL A 32 32.45 -0.54 3.91
N PHE A 33 32.08 -0.82 2.66
CA PHE A 33 31.60 -2.17 2.30
C PHE A 33 32.76 -3.14 2.12
N ALA A 34 32.62 -4.36 2.62
CA ALA A 34 33.70 -5.33 2.65
C ALA A 34 33.80 -6.15 1.35
N GLY A 35 34.96 -6.06 0.70
CA GLY A 35 35.33 -6.89 -0.45
C GLY A 35 35.02 -6.27 -1.81
N THR A 36 35.26 -7.02 -2.87
CA THR A 36 35.15 -6.52 -4.24
C THR A 36 33.71 -6.49 -4.74
N VAL A 37 33.29 -5.32 -5.20
CA VAL A 37 32.04 -5.09 -5.93
C VAL A 37 32.35 -4.97 -7.40
N ARG A 38 31.70 -5.79 -8.23
CA ARG A 38 31.79 -5.69 -9.68
C ARG A 38 30.70 -4.79 -10.22
N TRP A 39 31.11 -3.72 -10.89
CA TRP A 39 30.23 -2.82 -11.64
C TRP A 39 30.15 -3.27 -13.09
N GLU A 40 28.93 -3.56 -13.54
CA GLU A 40 28.60 -3.94 -14.91
C GLU A 40 27.82 -2.80 -15.56
N LEU A 41 28.53 -1.90 -16.24
CA LEU A 41 27.92 -0.76 -16.92
C LEU A 41 27.43 -1.18 -18.30
N ALA A 42 26.12 -1.21 -18.48
CA ALA A 42 25.48 -1.61 -19.72
C ALA A 42 24.91 -0.39 -20.45
N GLU A 43 25.33 -0.18 -21.69
CA GLU A 43 24.80 0.87 -22.56
C GLU A 43 24.70 0.34 -23.99
N ALA A 44 23.50 0.41 -24.57
CA ALA A 44 23.16 -0.21 -25.85
C ALA A 44 23.60 -1.70 -25.91
N ARG A 45 24.57 -2.03 -26.78
CA ARG A 45 25.14 -3.39 -26.93
C ARG A 45 26.50 -3.55 -26.26
N GLN A 46 26.98 -2.53 -25.55
CA GLN A 46 28.27 -2.55 -24.87
C GLN A 46 28.10 -2.83 -23.38
N LEU A 47 29.06 -3.59 -22.84
CA LEU A 47 29.14 -3.92 -21.43
C LEU A 47 30.55 -3.69 -20.93
N THR A 48 30.73 -2.67 -20.11
CA THR A 48 32.02 -2.34 -19.50
C THR A 48 32.02 -2.79 -18.05
N ARG A 49 33.10 -3.47 -17.63
CA ARG A 49 33.21 -4.04 -16.28
C ARG A 49 34.36 -3.42 -15.50
N TYR A 50 34.07 -3.06 -14.26
CA TYR A 50 35.04 -2.57 -13.30
C TYR A 50 34.91 -3.35 -12.00
N ASP A 51 36.01 -3.50 -11.29
CA ASP A 51 35.99 -3.96 -9.91
C ASP A 51 36.31 -2.78 -9.01
N ALA A 52 35.48 -2.58 -7.99
CA ALA A 52 35.63 -1.53 -7.02
C ALA A 52 35.73 -2.10 -5.61
N VAL A 53 36.52 -1.47 -4.77
CA VAL A 53 36.65 -1.79 -3.35
C VAL A 53 36.54 -0.47 -2.58
N ALA A 54 35.83 -0.48 -1.46
CA ALA A 54 35.86 0.64 -0.54
C ALA A 54 37.11 0.50 0.35
N LEU A 55 37.97 1.52 0.33
CA LEU A 55 39.19 1.61 1.16
C LEU A 55 39.22 3.00 1.80
N ASP A 56 39.31 3.06 3.13
CA ASP A 56 39.39 4.32 3.90
C ASP A 56 38.30 5.36 3.53
N GLY A 57 37.07 4.89 3.29
CA GLY A 57 35.94 5.75 2.91
C GLY A 57 35.91 6.16 1.43
N ARG A 58 36.88 5.71 0.62
CA ARG A 58 37.00 6.01 -0.82
C ARG A 58 36.65 4.81 -1.69
N LEU A 59 36.04 5.08 -2.85
CA LEU A 59 35.76 4.06 -3.86
C LEU A 59 36.98 3.90 -4.79
N VAL A 60 37.79 2.87 -4.58
CA VAL A 60 38.93 2.57 -5.44
C VAL A 60 38.45 1.69 -6.58
N VAL A 61 38.51 2.20 -7.81
CA VAL A 61 38.02 1.52 -9.01
C VAL A 61 39.18 1.08 -9.89
N GLY A 62 39.14 -0.18 -10.31
CA GLY A 62 40.11 -0.76 -11.23
C GLY A 62 39.45 -1.59 -12.34
N PRO A 63 40.25 -2.07 -13.31
CA PRO A 63 39.77 -3.01 -14.31
C PRO A 63 39.24 -4.29 -13.65
N ALA A 64 38.19 -4.88 -14.22
CA ALA A 64 37.58 -6.09 -13.68
C ALA A 64 38.51 -7.31 -13.77
N LYS A 65 39.20 -7.62 -12.67
CA LYS A 65 40.21 -8.70 -12.55
C LYS A 65 39.88 -9.73 -11.47
N ALA A 66 38.96 -9.43 -10.56
CA ALA A 66 38.56 -10.31 -9.47
C ALA A 66 37.87 -11.57 -10.02
N ARG A 67 38.29 -12.73 -9.54
CA ARG A 67 37.68 -14.01 -9.95
C ARG A 67 36.31 -14.20 -9.30
N SER A 68 36.15 -13.77 -8.06
CA SER A 68 34.94 -13.96 -7.26
C SER A 68 34.52 -12.66 -6.56
N PRO A 69 33.90 -11.70 -7.28
CA PRO A 69 33.36 -10.51 -6.65
C PRO A 69 32.20 -10.90 -5.70
N ARG A 70 32.16 -10.30 -4.51
CA ARG A 70 31.11 -10.59 -3.50
C ARG A 70 29.76 -10.08 -3.95
N VAL A 71 29.74 -8.91 -4.60
CA VAL A 71 28.55 -8.26 -5.12
C VAL A 71 28.78 -7.92 -6.59
N ARG A 72 27.74 -8.07 -7.40
CA ARG A 72 27.63 -7.57 -8.76
C ARG A 72 26.52 -6.54 -8.79
N ILE A 73 26.82 -5.36 -9.32
CA ILE A 73 25.83 -4.34 -9.61
C ILE A 73 25.81 -4.04 -11.09
N ARG A 74 24.61 -3.85 -11.63
CA ARG A 74 24.41 -3.56 -13.05
C ARG A 74 23.48 -2.37 -13.21
N CYS A 75 23.93 -1.39 -13.97
CA CYS A 75 23.23 -0.15 -14.30
C CYS A 75 23.82 0.47 -15.57
N THR A 76 23.29 1.63 -15.99
CA THR A 76 23.89 2.43 -17.07
C THR A 76 25.07 3.26 -16.54
N PRO A 77 26.01 3.72 -17.39
CA PRO A 77 27.05 4.65 -16.97
C PRO A 77 26.50 5.92 -16.30
N ALA A 78 25.43 6.51 -16.86
CA ALA A 78 24.77 7.68 -16.28
C ALA A 78 24.16 7.40 -14.91
N ASP A 79 23.57 6.22 -14.70
CA ASP A 79 23.04 5.84 -13.38
C ASP A 79 24.15 5.57 -12.35
N ALA A 80 25.29 5.03 -12.78
CA ALA A 80 26.45 4.87 -11.91
C ALA A 80 26.98 6.22 -11.41
N GLU A 81 27.07 7.22 -12.30
CA GLU A 81 27.43 8.59 -11.94
C GLU A 81 26.46 9.20 -10.94
N ARG A 82 25.15 9.08 -11.19
CA ARG A 82 24.11 9.60 -10.28
C ARG A 82 24.13 8.90 -8.91
N LEU A 83 24.42 7.59 -8.87
CA LEU A 83 24.56 6.84 -7.62
C LEU A 83 25.77 7.29 -6.80
N ILE A 84 26.93 7.43 -7.44
CA ILE A 84 28.20 7.76 -6.76
C ILE A 84 28.21 9.22 -6.29
N SER A 85 27.64 10.12 -7.10
CA SER A 85 27.48 11.55 -6.77
C SER A 85 26.36 11.81 -5.76
N GLY A 86 25.49 10.83 -5.48
CA GLY A 86 24.35 10.99 -4.57
C GLY A 86 23.12 11.68 -5.18
N SER A 87 23.16 12.03 -6.47
CA SER A 87 22.04 12.67 -7.17
C SER A 87 20.90 11.71 -7.55
N ALA A 88 21.03 10.41 -7.26
CA ALA A 88 19.95 9.44 -7.32
C ALA A 88 19.99 8.52 -6.11
N HIS A 89 18.80 8.20 -5.58
CA HIS A 89 18.67 7.25 -4.51
C HIS A 89 18.66 5.80 -5.05
N PRO A 90 19.42 4.85 -4.47
CA PRO A 90 19.49 3.47 -4.95
C PRO A 90 18.13 2.77 -5.01
N ALA A 91 17.27 2.99 -4.01
CA ALA A 91 15.91 2.42 -3.97
C ALA A 91 15.09 2.77 -5.23
N THR A 92 15.12 4.04 -5.66
CA THR A 92 14.39 4.51 -6.86
C THR A 92 14.89 3.81 -8.11
N LEU A 93 16.22 3.71 -8.29
CA LEU A 93 16.79 3.05 -9.47
C LEU A 93 16.52 1.55 -9.48
N MET A 94 16.51 0.89 -8.32
CA MET A 94 16.16 -0.54 -8.22
C MET A 94 14.71 -0.79 -8.58
N LEU A 95 13.78 0.01 -8.04
CA LEU A 95 12.36 -0.09 -8.36
C LEU A 95 12.04 0.29 -9.81
N ALA A 96 12.82 1.19 -10.41
CA ALA A 96 12.76 1.52 -11.84
C ALA A 96 13.36 0.42 -12.74
N GLY A 97 14.00 -0.61 -12.16
CA GLY A 97 14.69 -1.66 -12.91
C GLY A 97 16.00 -1.21 -13.57
N ARG A 98 16.52 -0.04 -13.18
CA ARG A 98 17.74 0.60 -13.69
C ARG A 98 18.99 0.21 -12.91
N LEU A 99 18.81 -0.31 -11.70
CA LEU A 99 19.87 -0.85 -10.85
C LEU A 99 19.50 -2.28 -10.43
N THR A 100 20.41 -3.21 -10.65
CA THR A 100 20.31 -4.55 -10.03
C THR A 100 21.52 -4.76 -9.14
N VAL A 101 21.29 -5.35 -7.97
CA VAL A 101 22.34 -5.71 -7.00
C VAL A 101 22.17 -7.19 -6.68
N ARG A 102 23.23 -7.97 -6.87
CA ARG A 102 23.22 -9.43 -6.68
C ARG A 102 24.51 -9.89 -6.03
N GLY A 103 24.45 -11.00 -5.31
CA GLY A 103 25.62 -11.61 -4.69
C GLY A 103 25.36 -11.91 -3.23
N ASP A 104 26.41 -11.81 -2.43
CA ASP A 104 26.34 -11.98 -0.98
C ASP A 104 25.42 -10.92 -0.34
N GLN A 105 24.50 -11.37 0.52
CA GLN A 105 23.47 -10.50 1.10
C GLN A 105 24.07 -9.46 2.05
N ALA A 106 24.98 -9.86 2.93
CA ALA A 106 25.60 -8.94 3.89
C ALA A 106 26.40 -7.83 3.17
N ALA A 107 27.25 -8.21 2.22
CA ALA A 107 28.01 -7.24 1.43
C ALA A 107 27.11 -6.33 0.58
N ALA A 108 26.00 -6.85 0.07
CA ALA A 108 25.06 -6.03 -0.70
C ALA A 108 24.32 -5.02 0.17
N THR A 109 23.95 -5.39 1.40
CA THR A 109 23.38 -4.45 2.39
C THR A 109 24.39 -3.37 2.75
N GLU A 110 25.64 -3.72 3.07
CA GLU A 110 26.71 -2.74 3.35
C GLU A 110 26.91 -1.76 2.19
N LEU A 111 26.92 -2.25 0.95
CA LEU A 111 27.03 -1.42 -0.25
C LEU A 111 25.84 -0.46 -0.38
N LEU A 112 24.61 -0.96 -0.18
CA LEU A 112 23.40 -0.16 -0.28
C LEU A 112 23.32 0.89 0.82
N ASP A 113 23.74 0.57 2.04
CA ASP A 113 23.83 1.55 3.14
C ASP A 113 24.86 2.64 2.86
N TRP A 114 26.01 2.28 2.28
CA TRP A 114 27.01 3.24 1.83
C TRP A 114 26.47 4.18 0.75
N LEU A 115 25.80 3.64 -0.28
CA LEU A 115 25.17 4.44 -1.33
C LEU A 115 24.09 5.36 -0.76
N ARG A 116 23.21 4.83 0.11
CA ARG A 116 22.13 5.56 0.79
C ARG A 116 22.65 6.73 1.61
N GLY A 117 23.72 6.52 2.39
CA GLY A 117 24.32 7.57 3.23
C GLY A 117 24.90 8.76 2.44
N ARG A 118 25.07 8.62 1.12
CA ARG A 118 25.55 9.68 0.22
C ARG A 118 24.45 10.29 -0.62
N SER A 119 23.32 9.61 -0.77
CA SER A 119 22.18 10.11 -1.56
C SER A 119 21.42 11.19 -0.79
N ALA A 120 20.78 12.10 -1.54
CA ALA A 120 19.68 12.87 -0.99
C ALA A 120 18.56 11.92 -0.49
N ASP A 121 17.68 12.44 0.38
CA ASP A 121 16.51 11.70 0.85
C ASP A 121 15.71 11.11 -0.33
N LEU A 122 15.12 9.94 -0.09
CA LEU A 122 14.29 9.27 -1.09
C LEU A 122 13.11 10.16 -1.50
N ASP A 123 13.10 10.57 -2.78
CA ASP A 123 11.98 11.31 -3.38
C ASP A 123 10.77 10.37 -3.56
N MET A 124 9.81 10.48 -2.65
CA MET A 124 8.58 9.67 -2.68
C MET A 124 7.66 10.01 -3.87
N ALA A 125 7.71 11.22 -4.42
CA ALA A 125 6.94 11.57 -5.61
C ALA A 125 7.56 10.95 -6.88
N GLU A 126 8.90 10.89 -6.98
CA GLU A 126 9.58 10.08 -8.00
C GLU A 126 9.26 8.60 -7.84
N LEU A 127 9.30 8.09 -6.60
CA LEU A 127 8.96 6.70 -6.31
C LEU A 127 7.52 6.37 -6.72
N ALA A 128 6.57 7.27 -6.43
CA ALA A 128 5.18 7.13 -6.84
C ALA A 128 5.03 7.00 -8.35
N ARG A 129 5.75 7.82 -9.13
CA ARG A 129 5.76 7.74 -10.60
C ARG A 129 6.35 6.41 -11.09
N VAL A 130 7.46 5.97 -10.49
CA VAL A 130 8.10 4.70 -10.83
C VAL A 130 7.15 3.53 -10.59
N ILE A 131 6.53 3.47 -9.41
CA ILE A 131 5.58 2.40 -9.04
C ILE A 131 4.36 2.40 -9.96
N GLY A 132 3.76 3.57 -10.19
CA GLY A 132 2.61 3.70 -11.07
C GLY A 132 2.89 3.24 -12.51
N SER A 133 4.09 3.51 -13.02
CA SER A 133 4.49 3.11 -14.38
C SER A 133 4.84 1.63 -14.53
N ALA A 134 5.45 1.01 -13.51
CA ALA A 134 5.87 -0.40 -13.56
C ALA A 134 4.70 -1.36 -13.32
N GLY A 135 3.73 -0.95 -12.50
CA GLY A 135 2.62 -1.78 -12.06
C GLY A 135 3.00 -2.87 -11.04
N PRO A 136 2.02 -3.52 -10.39
CA PRO A 136 2.27 -4.36 -9.22
C PRO A 136 3.15 -5.60 -9.47
N ARG A 137 3.08 -6.18 -10.68
CA ARG A 137 3.86 -7.38 -11.04
C ARG A 137 5.36 -7.09 -11.11
N ASP A 138 5.73 -6.01 -11.79
CA ASP A 138 7.12 -5.60 -11.94
C ASP A 138 7.70 -5.10 -10.62
N VAL A 139 6.93 -4.33 -9.86
CA VAL A 139 7.33 -3.91 -8.50
C VAL A 139 7.62 -5.14 -7.65
N ARG A 140 6.74 -6.15 -7.66
CA ARG A 140 6.97 -7.40 -6.92
C ARG A 140 8.21 -8.16 -7.38
N ALA A 141 8.49 -8.19 -8.69
CA ALA A 141 9.68 -8.85 -9.22
C ALA A 141 10.98 -8.13 -8.85
N ARG A 142 10.94 -6.81 -8.64
CA ARG A 142 12.09 -5.96 -8.29
C ARG A 142 12.29 -5.82 -6.78
N LEU A 143 11.21 -5.87 -6.00
CA LEU A 143 11.21 -5.72 -4.55
C LEU A 143 11.55 -7.03 -3.84
N ILE A 144 12.72 -7.57 -4.18
CA ILE A 144 13.34 -8.75 -3.57
C ILE A 144 14.62 -8.33 -2.83
N GLU A 145 15.16 -9.20 -1.99
CA GLU A 145 16.40 -8.87 -1.28
C GLU A 145 17.57 -8.69 -2.26
N PRO A 146 18.44 -7.67 -2.04
CA PRO A 146 18.49 -6.78 -0.87
C PRO A 146 17.65 -5.48 -1.01
N ALA A 147 17.02 -5.26 -2.17
CA ALA A 147 16.24 -4.06 -2.45
C ALA A 147 15.10 -3.86 -1.44
N ARG A 148 14.45 -4.97 -1.08
CA ARG A 148 13.30 -4.98 -0.18
C ARG A 148 13.64 -4.37 1.18
N ALA A 149 14.72 -4.82 1.82
CA ALA A 149 15.15 -4.29 3.11
C ALA A 149 15.44 -2.78 3.06
N LEU A 150 16.20 -2.32 2.07
CA LEU A 150 16.49 -0.89 1.87
C LEU A 150 15.22 -0.05 1.71
N VAL A 151 14.32 -0.50 0.82
CA VAL A 151 13.09 0.23 0.49
C VAL A 151 12.16 0.32 1.70
N VAL A 152 11.96 -0.79 2.41
CA VAL A 152 11.12 -0.81 3.62
C VAL A 152 11.70 0.10 4.69
N ALA A 153 13.02 0.05 4.94
CA ALA A 153 13.67 0.91 5.92
C ALA A 153 13.48 2.41 5.61
N GLU A 154 13.70 2.83 4.35
CA GLU A 154 13.55 4.23 3.95
C GLU A 154 12.10 4.70 3.99
N VAL A 155 11.15 3.89 3.51
CA VAL A 155 9.72 4.22 3.60
C VAL A 155 9.28 4.40 5.04
N MET A 156 9.67 3.48 5.93
CA MET A 156 9.30 3.58 7.34
C MET A 156 9.94 4.80 7.99
N ARG A 157 11.20 5.10 7.69
CA ARG A 157 11.92 6.30 8.17
C ARG A 157 11.21 7.60 7.75
N LEU A 158 10.70 7.65 6.51
CA LEU A 158 10.04 8.85 5.98
C LEU A 158 8.59 8.99 6.44
N LEU A 159 7.89 7.89 6.73
CA LEU A 159 6.46 7.86 7.08
C LEU A 159 6.03 8.93 8.11
N PRO A 160 6.76 9.21 9.21
CA PRO A 160 6.39 10.26 10.15
C PRO A 160 6.21 11.66 9.55
N HIS A 161 6.96 11.98 8.48
CA HIS A 161 6.90 13.30 7.82
C HIS A 161 5.59 13.54 7.06
N TYR A 162 4.83 12.47 6.79
CA TYR A 162 3.56 12.53 6.07
C TYR A 162 2.35 12.61 7.00
N LEU A 163 2.56 12.57 8.32
CA LEU A 163 1.49 12.81 9.28
C LEU A 163 1.08 14.28 9.21
N ASP A 164 -0.21 14.53 9.03
CA ASP A 164 -0.77 15.86 9.22
C ASP A 164 -0.84 16.18 10.72
N ALA A 165 0.09 17.02 11.18
CA ALA A 165 0.20 17.37 12.59
C ALA A 165 -1.07 18.04 13.15
N GLY A 166 -1.77 18.84 12.35
CA GLY A 166 -2.99 19.53 12.77
C GLY A 166 -4.15 18.55 12.96
N ALA A 167 -4.34 17.63 12.01
CA ALA A 167 -5.36 16.59 12.10
C ALA A 167 -5.05 15.56 13.21
N ALA A 168 -3.79 15.40 13.57
CA ALA A 168 -3.32 14.50 14.63
C ALA A 168 -3.16 15.18 16.00
N ALA A 169 -3.53 16.46 16.14
CA ALA A 169 -3.49 17.17 17.42
C ALA A 169 -4.35 16.46 18.48
N GLY A 170 -3.82 16.35 19.70
CA GLY A 170 -4.43 15.65 20.82
C GLY A 170 -4.44 14.11 20.72
N LEU A 171 -3.95 13.52 19.63
CA LEU A 171 -3.86 12.08 19.49
C LEU A 171 -2.62 11.53 20.21
N ARG A 172 -2.82 10.52 21.06
CA ARG A 172 -1.77 9.69 21.64
C ARG A 172 -2.01 8.23 21.35
N ALA A 173 -1.12 7.60 20.58
CA ALA A 173 -1.27 6.19 20.23
C ALA A 173 0.04 5.55 19.76
N THR A 174 0.16 4.25 20.01
CA THR A 174 1.17 3.37 19.40
C THR A 174 0.52 2.48 18.36
N VAL A 175 1.10 2.46 17.15
CA VAL A 175 0.62 1.71 15.99
C VAL A 175 1.67 0.70 15.58
N GLY A 176 1.29 -0.56 15.47
CA GLY A 176 2.13 -1.62 14.93
C GLY A 176 2.10 -1.64 13.40
N TRP A 177 3.23 -1.92 12.80
CA TRP A 177 3.35 -2.23 11.37
C TRP A 177 4.04 -3.58 11.23
N GLU A 178 3.41 -4.50 10.51
CA GLU A 178 3.96 -5.82 10.20
C GLU A 178 4.11 -5.93 8.68
N VAL A 179 5.33 -5.72 8.19
CA VAL A 179 5.66 -5.81 6.77
C VAL A 179 6.07 -7.25 6.46
N THR A 180 5.15 -8.00 5.88
CA THR A 180 5.34 -9.39 5.51
C THR A 180 6.39 -9.55 4.40
N GLY A 181 7.25 -10.54 4.57
CA GLY A 181 8.34 -10.88 3.67
C GLY A 181 8.36 -12.38 3.31
N PRO A 182 9.38 -12.80 2.54
CA PRO A 182 9.51 -14.19 2.11
C PRO A 182 9.60 -15.18 3.27
N ALA A 183 9.16 -16.41 3.04
CA ALA A 183 9.22 -17.53 4.01
C ALA A 183 8.55 -17.24 5.37
N GLY A 184 7.51 -16.39 5.38
CA GLY A 184 6.74 -16.08 6.59
C GLY A 184 7.45 -15.18 7.60
N ARG A 185 8.61 -14.61 7.23
CA ARG A 185 9.26 -13.57 8.04
C ARG A 185 8.49 -12.26 7.89
N ALA A 186 8.44 -11.47 8.96
CA ALA A 186 7.90 -10.12 8.91
C ALA A 186 8.82 -9.15 9.66
N GLU A 187 9.05 -8.00 9.06
CA GLU A 187 9.66 -6.86 9.75
C GLU A 187 8.58 -6.13 10.53
N ARG A 188 8.91 -5.74 11.76
CA ARG A 188 7.99 -5.10 12.68
C ARG A 188 8.47 -3.70 12.99
N PHE A 189 7.55 -2.75 13.05
CA PHE A 189 7.83 -1.38 13.44
C PHE A 189 6.75 -0.87 14.37
N GLY A 190 7.13 0.01 15.29
CA GLY A 190 6.24 0.81 16.12
C GLY A 190 6.25 2.26 15.66
N LEU A 191 5.09 2.77 15.25
CA LEU A 191 4.86 4.20 15.04
C LEU A 191 4.18 4.76 16.30
N THR A 192 4.84 5.69 16.99
CA THR A 192 4.27 6.42 18.14
C THR A 192 3.84 7.79 17.68
N ILE A 193 2.60 8.16 17.98
CA ILE A 193 2.06 9.50 17.74
C ILE A 193 1.76 10.13 19.09
N ASP A 194 2.29 11.33 19.32
CA ASP A 194 1.99 12.16 20.49
C ASP A 194 1.78 13.61 20.02
N ASP A 195 0.52 14.05 20.08
CA ASP A 195 0.09 15.43 19.80
C ASP A 195 0.63 16.00 18.47
N GLY A 196 0.32 15.32 17.37
CA GLY A 196 0.76 15.73 16.03
C GLY A 196 2.20 15.35 15.67
N VAL A 197 2.99 14.83 16.60
CA VAL A 197 4.36 14.37 16.35
C VAL A 197 4.40 12.85 16.22
N ALA A 198 4.93 12.36 15.09
CA ALA A 198 5.15 10.94 14.85
C ALA A 198 6.63 10.57 14.99
N THR A 199 6.90 9.39 15.56
CA THR A 199 8.22 8.76 15.52
C THR A 199 8.07 7.28 15.21
N VAL A 200 8.99 6.75 14.41
CA VAL A 200 9.01 5.32 14.05
C VAL A 200 10.22 4.65 14.70
N ARG A 201 10.05 3.41 15.15
CA ARG A 201 11.13 2.54 15.63
C ARG A 201 10.98 1.15 15.04
N ALA A 202 12.10 0.54 14.64
CA ALA A 202 12.13 -0.87 14.28
C ALA A 202 11.93 -1.74 15.53
N GLY A 203 11.29 -2.89 15.35
CA GLY A 203 10.95 -3.83 16.42
C GLY A 203 9.44 -3.90 16.68
N GLN A 204 9.06 -4.91 17.46
CA GLN A 204 7.68 -5.09 17.92
C GLN A 204 7.34 -4.01 18.96
N PRO A 205 6.36 -3.12 18.71
CA PRO A 205 5.91 -2.21 19.75
C PRO A 205 5.20 -2.95 20.88
N GLU A 206 5.30 -2.40 22.08
CA GLU A 206 4.51 -2.82 23.23
C GLU A 206 3.06 -2.33 23.07
N ALA A 207 2.11 -3.24 23.30
CA ALA A 207 0.66 -2.98 23.32
C ALA A 207 0.16 -2.01 22.21
N PRO A 208 0.44 -2.28 20.91
CA PRO A 208 -0.06 -1.41 19.85
C PRO A 208 -1.59 -1.42 19.85
N ARG A 209 -2.20 -0.23 19.75
CA ARG A 209 -3.67 -0.09 19.67
C ARG A 209 -4.25 -0.81 18.44
N VAL A 210 -3.49 -0.79 17.35
CA VAL A 210 -3.75 -1.56 16.14
C VAL A 210 -2.44 -1.89 15.45
N THR A 211 -2.39 -3.04 14.77
CA THR A 211 -1.29 -3.43 13.88
C THR A 211 -1.79 -3.50 12.44
N LEU A 212 -1.12 -2.78 11.54
CA LEU A 212 -1.34 -2.82 10.10
C LEU A 212 -0.40 -3.89 9.52
N ARG A 213 -0.97 -4.97 8.98
CA ARG A 213 -0.21 -6.06 8.36
C ARG A 213 -0.43 -6.07 6.85
N LEU A 214 0.66 -6.06 6.09
CA LEU A 214 0.65 -5.96 4.62
C LEU A 214 1.98 -6.42 4.04
N SER A 215 2.07 -6.61 2.72
CA SER A 215 3.36 -6.90 2.06
C SER A 215 4.15 -5.62 1.79
N ALA A 216 5.46 -5.74 1.53
CA ALA A 216 6.27 -4.58 1.14
C ALA A 216 5.77 -3.90 -0.16
N VAL A 217 5.18 -4.67 -1.09
CA VAL A 217 4.59 -4.13 -2.32
C VAL A 217 3.34 -3.30 -2.00
N ASP A 218 2.52 -3.82 -1.10
CA ASP A 218 1.27 -3.19 -0.67
C ASP A 218 1.56 -1.93 0.16
N LEU A 219 2.57 -1.99 1.04
CA LEU A 219 3.09 -0.82 1.75
C LEU A 219 3.49 0.29 0.78
N LEU A 220 4.29 -0.03 -0.25
CA LEU A 220 4.67 0.93 -1.28
C LEU A 220 3.48 1.50 -2.02
N GLY A 221 2.52 0.65 -2.43
CA GLY A 221 1.29 1.11 -3.06
C GLY A 221 0.58 2.15 -2.20
N MET A 222 0.40 1.83 -0.92
CA MET A 222 -0.26 2.71 0.04
C MET A 222 0.52 4.01 0.27
N VAL A 223 1.80 3.95 0.67
CA VAL A 223 2.58 5.14 1.06
C VAL A 223 2.99 6.04 -0.10
N THR A 224 2.71 5.64 -1.34
CA THR A 224 2.89 6.48 -2.55
C THR A 224 1.57 6.90 -3.19
N GLY A 225 0.43 6.55 -2.57
CA GLY A 225 -0.90 6.83 -3.11
C GLY A 225 -1.31 6.01 -4.34
N ASN A 226 -0.47 5.07 -4.80
CA ASN A 226 -0.76 4.16 -5.92
C ASN A 226 -1.75 3.05 -5.55
N GLY A 227 -1.99 2.83 -4.26
CA GLY A 227 -2.97 1.87 -3.73
C GLY A 227 -3.95 2.58 -2.80
N ASP A 228 -5.23 2.24 -2.92
CA ASP A 228 -6.28 2.69 -2.03
C ASP A 228 -6.37 1.77 -0.79
N PRO A 229 -6.11 2.29 0.43
CA PRO A 229 -6.19 1.51 1.66
C PRO A 229 -7.55 0.84 1.89
N ALA A 230 -8.66 1.48 1.52
CA ALA A 230 -10.00 0.91 1.67
C ALA A 230 -10.19 -0.31 0.75
N ILE A 231 -9.72 -0.21 -0.48
CA ILE A 231 -9.71 -1.34 -1.43
C ILE A 231 -8.77 -2.44 -0.93
N MET A 232 -7.60 -2.10 -0.40
CA MET A 232 -6.64 -3.08 0.15
C MET A 232 -7.20 -3.81 1.38
N VAL A 233 -7.95 -3.13 2.24
CA VAL A 233 -8.64 -3.77 3.36
C VAL A 233 -9.73 -4.72 2.85
N LEU A 234 -10.57 -4.26 1.93
CA LEU A 234 -11.61 -5.10 1.33
C LEU A 234 -11.02 -6.26 0.51
N GLY A 235 -9.85 -6.06 -0.07
CA GLY A 235 -9.09 -7.02 -0.89
C GLY A 235 -8.20 -7.95 -0.09
N GLY A 236 -7.98 -7.64 1.20
CA GLY A 236 -7.17 -8.42 2.13
C GLY A 236 -5.66 -8.18 2.02
N GLU A 237 -5.22 -7.26 1.15
CA GLU A 237 -3.81 -6.85 1.06
C GLU A 237 -3.37 -6.01 2.28
N LEU A 238 -4.31 -5.34 2.95
CA LEU A 238 -4.10 -4.64 4.22
C LEU A 238 -4.99 -5.25 5.32
N GLU A 239 -4.38 -5.94 6.26
CA GLU A 239 -5.07 -6.48 7.43
C GLU A 239 -4.92 -5.56 8.64
N LEU A 240 -6.02 -5.41 9.40
CA LEU A 240 -6.09 -4.57 10.58
C LEU A 240 -6.28 -5.47 11.82
N LEU A 241 -5.28 -5.53 12.69
CA LEU A 241 -5.27 -6.37 13.89
C LEU A 241 -5.38 -5.49 15.14
N GLY A 242 -6.53 -5.53 15.83
CA GLY A 242 -6.84 -4.66 16.97
C GLY A 242 -7.96 -3.68 16.64
N ASP A 243 -7.82 -2.41 17.05
CA ASP A 243 -8.85 -1.38 16.85
C ASP A 243 -8.87 -0.88 15.38
N ALA A 244 -9.66 -1.54 14.53
CA ALA A 244 -9.79 -1.16 13.11
C ALA A 244 -10.47 0.20 12.89
N SER A 245 -11.39 0.61 13.79
CA SER A 245 -12.01 1.94 13.73
C SER A 245 -10.99 3.03 13.90
N PHE A 246 -10.06 2.83 14.84
CA PHE A 246 -8.90 3.69 14.98
C PHE A 246 -7.99 3.63 13.75
N ALA A 247 -7.70 2.45 13.18
CA ALA A 247 -6.84 2.35 11.99
C ALA A 247 -7.40 3.13 10.78
N LEU A 248 -8.69 3.04 10.49
CA LEU A 248 -9.28 3.76 9.36
C LEU A 248 -9.27 5.28 9.58
N ARG A 249 -9.47 5.74 10.83
CA ARG A 249 -9.28 7.15 11.18
C ARG A 249 -7.82 7.59 11.07
N LEU A 250 -6.90 6.75 11.53
CA LEU A 250 -5.45 6.98 11.49
C LEU A 250 -4.93 7.14 10.06
N ILE A 251 -5.34 6.25 9.14
CA ILE A 251 -4.91 6.31 7.73
C ILE A 251 -5.23 7.69 7.13
N ARG A 252 -6.39 8.25 7.47
CA ARG A 252 -6.83 9.58 7.02
C ARG A 252 -6.07 10.75 7.66
N LEU A 253 -5.08 10.50 8.51
CA LEU A 253 -4.17 11.53 9.03
C LEU A 253 -2.93 11.69 8.15
N PHE A 254 -2.70 10.81 7.17
CA PHE A 254 -1.50 10.83 6.34
C PHE A 254 -1.73 11.46 4.97
N ARG A 255 -0.93 12.49 4.65
CA ARG A 255 -0.84 13.09 3.32
C ARG A 255 0.50 12.72 2.68
N VAL A 256 0.46 11.78 1.74
CA VAL A 256 1.67 11.26 1.09
C VAL A 256 1.94 11.95 -0.25
N PRO A 257 3.21 12.05 -0.70
CA PRO A 257 3.53 12.49 -2.05
C PRO A 257 3.04 11.45 -3.06
N GLY A 258 2.03 11.81 -3.87
CA GLY A 258 1.59 11.02 -5.02
C GLY A 258 2.24 11.51 -6.31
N ALA A 259 2.08 10.73 -7.38
CA ALA A 259 2.67 11.03 -8.69
C ALA A 259 2.20 12.36 -9.30
N ALA A 260 0.97 12.79 -8.98
CA ALA A 260 0.35 14.03 -9.48
C ALA A 260 0.21 15.12 -8.39
N GLY A 261 0.77 14.91 -7.20
CA GLY A 261 0.66 15.80 -6.05
C GLY A 261 0.31 15.07 -4.76
N PRO A 262 0.17 15.80 -3.63
CA PRO A 262 -0.17 15.20 -2.34
C PRO A 262 -1.51 14.46 -2.38
N VAL A 263 -1.56 13.26 -1.77
CA VAL A 263 -2.75 12.42 -1.67
C VAL A 263 -3.07 12.17 -0.21
N GLN A 264 -4.30 12.46 0.19
CA GLN A 264 -4.83 12.05 1.49
C GLN A 264 -5.18 10.57 1.42
N LEU A 265 -4.51 9.73 2.21
CA LEU A 265 -4.82 8.30 2.25
C LEU A 265 -6.24 8.06 2.79
N GLY A 266 -6.99 7.19 2.12
CA GLY A 266 -8.39 6.90 2.50
C GLY A 266 -9.32 8.11 2.37
N GLY A 267 -8.93 9.11 1.58
CA GLY A 267 -9.80 10.22 1.20
C GLY A 267 -10.92 9.77 0.24
N PRO A 268 -12.07 10.47 0.21
CA PRO A 268 -13.19 10.09 -0.65
C PRO A 268 -12.80 10.09 -2.14
N ASP A 269 -11.87 10.97 -2.54
CA ASP A 269 -11.40 11.11 -3.92
C ASP A 269 -10.49 9.96 -4.38
N GLN A 270 -10.01 9.11 -3.46
CA GLN A 270 -9.16 7.96 -3.79
C GLN A 270 -9.99 6.72 -4.18
N VAL A 271 -11.26 6.67 -3.78
CA VAL A 271 -12.10 5.46 -3.92
C VAL A 271 -12.58 5.29 -5.35
N ASP A 272 -11.89 4.44 -6.11
CA ASP A 272 -12.36 3.97 -7.42
C ASP A 272 -13.49 2.93 -7.23
N ILE A 273 -14.74 3.40 -7.39
CA ILE A 273 -15.93 2.55 -7.34
C ILE A 273 -15.84 1.40 -8.35
N GLY A 274 -15.28 1.63 -9.55
CA GLY A 274 -15.07 0.58 -10.55
C GLY A 274 -14.10 -0.49 -10.06
N ALA A 275 -13.03 -0.11 -9.35
CA ALA A 275 -12.12 -1.06 -8.73
C ALA A 275 -12.81 -1.88 -7.62
N VAL A 276 -13.67 -1.26 -6.80
CA VAL A 276 -14.51 -1.96 -5.82
C VAL A 276 -15.42 -2.98 -6.51
N VAL A 277 -16.12 -2.60 -7.59
CA VAL A 277 -16.99 -3.51 -8.33
C VAL A 277 -16.21 -4.70 -8.90
N ARG A 278 -15.05 -4.46 -9.53
CA ARG A 278 -14.18 -5.53 -10.05
C ARG A 278 -13.68 -6.45 -8.94
N LEU A 279 -13.30 -5.89 -7.79
CA LEU A 279 -12.84 -6.65 -6.63
C LEU A 279 -13.95 -7.55 -6.08
N VAL A 280 -15.16 -7.04 -5.90
CA VAL A 280 -16.32 -7.82 -5.42
C VAL A 280 -16.71 -8.91 -6.43
N GLY A 281 -16.62 -8.60 -7.73
CA GLY A 281 -16.90 -9.55 -8.80
C GLY A 281 -15.96 -10.74 -8.81
N ARG A 282 -14.65 -10.50 -8.70
CA ARG A 282 -13.64 -11.57 -8.69
C ARG A 282 -13.50 -12.30 -7.35
N SER A 283 -14.08 -11.78 -6.27
CA SER A 283 -14.02 -12.37 -4.93
C SER A 283 -15.12 -13.44 -4.74
N SER A 284 -14.74 -14.56 -4.14
CA SER A 284 -15.72 -15.56 -3.70
C SER A 284 -16.55 -15.03 -2.52
N GLU A 285 -17.78 -15.52 -2.35
CA GLU A 285 -18.61 -15.14 -1.20
C GLU A 285 -17.97 -15.54 0.14
N ARG A 286 -17.20 -16.64 0.17
CA ARG A 286 -16.46 -17.06 1.37
C ARG A 286 -15.42 -16.02 1.77
N GLN A 287 -14.60 -15.57 0.85
CA GLN A 287 -13.58 -14.53 1.11
C GLN A 287 -14.22 -13.22 1.58
N LEU A 288 -15.31 -12.79 0.91
CA LEU A 288 -16.05 -11.60 1.33
C LEU A 288 -16.63 -11.77 2.75
N ARG A 289 -17.24 -12.92 3.06
CA ARG A 289 -17.76 -13.20 4.41
C ARG A 289 -16.67 -13.20 5.48
N GLU A 290 -15.54 -13.85 5.22
CA GLU A 290 -14.39 -13.86 6.13
C GLU A 290 -13.92 -12.43 6.43
N ARG A 291 -13.78 -11.58 5.41
CA ARG A 291 -13.36 -10.17 5.59
C ARG A 291 -14.41 -9.32 6.30
N LEU A 292 -15.69 -9.58 6.04
CA LEU A 292 -16.84 -8.86 6.64
C LEU A 292 -17.33 -9.49 7.95
N SER A 293 -16.53 -10.38 8.54
CA SER A 293 -16.80 -10.94 9.87
C SER A 293 -16.11 -10.14 10.99
N GLY A 294 -15.13 -9.30 10.63
CA GLY A 294 -14.30 -8.54 11.57
C GLY A 294 -14.66 -7.06 11.65
N ALA A 295 -13.73 -6.29 12.22
CA ALA A 295 -13.94 -4.88 12.57
C ALA A 295 -14.13 -3.91 11.38
N VAL A 296 -13.81 -4.35 10.16
CA VAL A 296 -14.06 -3.58 8.91
C VAL A 296 -15.54 -3.52 8.56
N ARG A 297 -16.31 -4.53 8.98
CA ARG A 297 -17.71 -4.73 8.61
C ARG A 297 -18.57 -3.51 8.88
N GLU A 298 -18.55 -3.01 10.11
CA GLU A 298 -19.41 -1.91 10.55
C GLU A 298 -19.15 -0.67 9.70
N ILE A 299 -17.87 -0.32 9.52
CA ILE A 299 -17.45 0.89 8.82
C ILE A 299 -17.80 0.81 7.33
N LEU A 300 -17.59 -0.36 6.70
CA LEU A 300 -17.95 -0.53 5.29
C LEU A 300 -19.47 -0.47 5.08
N LEU A 301 -20.25 -1.11 5.96
CA LEU A 301 -21.71 -1.06 5.86
C LEU A 301 -22.22 0.36 6.09
N ASP A 302 -21.73 1.05 7.11
CA ASP A 302 -22.07 2.45 7.39
C ASP A 302 -21.76 3.34 6.19
N GLU A 303 -20.60 3.18 5.54
CA GLU A 303 -20.23 3.93 4.35
C GLU A 303 -21.18 3.67 3.17
N ILE A 304 -21.52 2.40 2.90
CA ILE A 304 -22.44 2.04 1.81
C ILE A 304 -23.82 2.66 2.05
N PHE A 305 -24.34 2.56 3.27
CA PHE A 305 -25.65 3.10 3.62
C PHE A 305 -25.67 4.63 3.68
N THR A 306 -24.56 5.26 4.07
CA THR A 306 -24.39 6.72 4.02
C THR A 306 -24.45 7.23 2.58
N ARG A 307 -23.82 6.52 1.63
CA ARG A 307 -23.85 6.89 0.20
C ARG A 307 -25.09 6.40 -0.55
N MET A 308 -25.87 5.47 0.00
CA MET A 308 -27.05 4.90 -0.67
C MET A 308 -28.01 5.96 -1.25
N PRO A 309 -28.28 7.11 -0.59
CA PRO A 309 -29.09 8.18 -1.18
C PRO A 309 -28.57 8.74 -2.50
N GLU A 310 -27.24 8.80 -2.70
CA GLU A 310 -26.59 9.32 -3.91
C GLU A 310 -26.91 8.46 -5.14
N TYR A 311 -27.22 7.19 -4.92
CA TYR A 311 -27.55 6.24 -5.98
C TYR A 311 -29.05 6.19 -6.29
N LEU A 312 -29.91 6.92 -5.57
CA LEU A 312 -31.35 6.92 -5.85
C LEU A 312 -31.64 7.62 -7.20
N ASP A 313 -32.40 6.95 -8.05
CA ASP A 313 -33.00 7.59 -9.22
C ASP A 313 -34.27 8.34 -8.79
N ALA A 314 -34.16 9.66 -8.66
CA ALA A 314 -35.23 10.53 -8.16
C ALA A 314 -36.52 10.43 -9.00
N ASP A 315 -36.40 10.28 -10.33
CA ASP A 315 -37.55 10.20 -11.22
C ASP A 315 -38.28 8.87 -11.07
N ARG A 316 -37.53 7.76 -11.02
CA ARG A 316 -38.11 6.42 -10.84
C ARG A 316 -38.68 6.19 -9.44
N SER A 317 -38.29 7.01 -8.46
CA SER A 317 -38.74 6.91 -7.07
C SER A 317 -39.76 7.97 -6.65
N ARG A 318 -40.13 8.93 -7.53
CA ARG A 318 -41.04 10.04 -7.20
C ARG A 318 -42.40 9.60 -6.67
N GLY A 319 -42.96 8.54 -7.23
CA GLY A 319 -44.26 7.97 -6.81
C GLY A 319 -44.18 6.97 -5.65
N LEU A 320 -43.00 6.76 -5.07
CA LEU A 320 -42.80 5.80 -3.99
C LEU A 320 -42.75 6.52 -2.65
N ALA A 321 -43.56 6.03 -1.71
CA ALA A 321 -43.44 6.31 -0.27
C ALA A 321 -43.32 4.97 0.46
N ALA A 322 -42.14 4.69 1.02
CA ALA A 322 -41.88 3.45 1.73
C ALA A 322 -40.68 3.54 2.68
N GLU A 323 -40.77 2.80 3.78
CA GLU A 323 -39.62 2.46 4.61
C GLU A 323 -39.17 1.02 4.31
N VAL A 324 -37.88 0.87 3.99
CA VAL A 324 -37.22 -0.42 3.75
C VAL A 324 -36.27 -0.70 4.90
N ARG A 325 -36.51 -1.78 5.65
CA ARG A 325 -35.61 -2.28 6.69
C ARG A 325 -34.62 -3.27 6.12
N TRP A 326 -33.33 -3.03 6.30
CA TRP A 326 -32.23 -3.91 5.94
C TRP A 326 -31.69 -4.59 7.19
N GLN A 327 -31.60 -5.92 7.17
CA GLN A 327 -31.02 -6.74 8.22
C GLN A 327 -29.81 -7.49 7.66
N ILE A 328 -28.62 -6.96 7.91
CA ILE A 328 -27.37 -7.57 7.42
C ILE A 328 -26.88 -8.58 8.45
N THR A 329 -26.98 -9.87 8.15
CA THR A 329 -26.69 -10.97 9.09
C THR A 329 -25.19 -11.25 9.23
N GLY A 330 -24.81 -12.16 10.13
CA GLY A 330 -23.42 -12.62 10.24
C GLY A 330 -22.54 -11.76 11.14
N ARG A 331 -23.15 -11.04 12.10
CA ARG A 331 -22.42 -10.43 13.22
C ARG A 331 -21.91 -11.54 14.15
N GLN A 332 -20.79 -11.27 14.83
CA GLN A 332 -20.16 -12.22 15.76
C GLN A 332 -21.05 -12.55 16.97
N ASP A 333 -21.89 -11.59 17.38
CA ASP A 333 -22.88 -11.75 18.46
C ASP A 333 -24.13 -12.56 18.04
N GLY A 334 -24.17 -13.09 16.81
CA GLY A 334 -25.34 -13.79 16.25
C GLY A 334 -26.47 -12.86 15.79
N GLY A 335 -26.32 -11.55 15.98
CA GLY A 335 -27.28 -10.54 15.56
C GLY A 335 -27.18 -10.15 14.09
N TYR A 336 -27.73 -8.98 13.77
CA TYR A 336 -27.64 -8.36 12.45
C TYR A 336 -27.47 -6.83 12.59
N ASP A 337 -26.84 -6.20 11.60
CA ASP A 337 -26.81 -4.75 11.49
C ASP A 337 -28.13 -4.27 10.87
N SER A 338 -28.75 -3.25 11.46
CA SER A 338 -30.05 -2.74 11.02
C SER A 338 -29.93 -1.34 10.41
N TYR A 339 -30.41 -1.19 9.18
CA TYR A 339 -30.49 0.11 8.49
C TYR A 339 -31.90 0.29 7.94
N HIS A 340 -32.41 1.51 7.98
CA HIS A 340 -33.74 1.83 7.49
C HIS A 340 -33.62 2.92 6.42
N SER A 341 -33.99 2.58 5.19
CA SER A 341 -34.08 3.54 4.09
C SER A 341 -35.51 4.06 3.99
N LYS A 342 -35.72 5.35 4.25
CA LYS A 342 -36.98 6.04 4.06
C LYS A 342 -36.96 6.72 2.70
N ILE A 343 -37.82 6.27 1.79
CA ILE A 343 -37.93 6.78 0.42
C ILE A 343 -39.27 7.50 0.28
N ALA A 344 -39.23 8.77 -0.11
CA ALA A 344 -40.42 9.57 -0.37
C ALA A 344 -40.13 10.68 -1.39
N GLY A 345 -41.00 10.84 -2.39
CA GLY A 345 -40.96 12.00 -3.30
C GLY A 345 -39.66 12.14 -4.10
N GLY A 346 -38.96 11.05 -4.39
CA GLY A 346 -37.66 11.11 -5.07
C GLY A 346 -36.45 11.31 -4.15
N HIS A 347 -36.65 11.28 -2.83
CA HIS A 347 -35.59 11.41 -1.83
C HIS A 347 -35.42 10.11 -1.03
N CYS A 348 -34.20 9.82 -0.60
CA CYS A 348 -33.87 8.74 0.31
C CYS A 348 -33.08 9.29 1.50
N VAL A 349 -33.49 8.91 2.70
CA VAL A 349 -32.71 9.12 3.93
C VAL A 349 -32.48 7.75 4.54
N VAL A 350 -31.27 7.50 5.03
CA VAL A 350 -30.94 6.25 5.71
C VAL A 350 -30.64 6.53 7.18
N GLU A 351 -31.28 5.74 8.05
CA GLU A 351 -31.05 5.76 9.49
C GLU A 351 -30.47 4.42 9.93
N ARG A 352 -29.44 4.48 10.79
CA ARG A 352 -28.82 3.31 11.41
C ARG A 352 -29.51 3.00 12.73
N ASN A 353 -29.90 1.74 12.92
CA ASN A 353 -30.52 1.22 14.16
C ASN A 353 -31.58 2.17 14.77
N PRO A 354 -32.57 2.66 14.01
CA PRO A 354 -33.57 3.56 14.57
C PRO A 354 -34.38 2.84 15.66
N VAL A 355 -34.77 3.60 16.69
CA VAL A 355 -35.67 3.13 17.75
C VAL A 355 -36.98 2.67 17.11
N GLU A 356 -37.45 1.46 17.44
CA GLU A 356 -38.72 0.97 16.90
C GLU A 356 -39.88 1.82 17.41
N THR A 357 -40.46 2.63 16.53
CA THR A 357 -41.60 3.51 16.83
C THR A 357 -42.96 2.83 16.71
N GLY A 358 -43.00 1.51 16.53
CA GLY A 358 -44.22 0.72 16.29
C GLY A 358 -44.74 0.76 14.85
N ALA A 359 -44.28 1.70 14.02
CA ALA A 359 -44.54 1.69 12.58
C ALA A 359 -43.82 0.50 11.92
N ARG A 360 -44.55 -0.36 11.19
CA ARG A 360 -43.95 -1.50 10.49
C ARG A 360 -43.33 -1.04 9.17
N PRO A 361 -42.07 -1.42 8.88
CA PRO A 361 -41.50 -1.16 7.57
C PRO A 361 -42.31 -1.88 6.51
N ARG A 362 -42.51 -1.23 5.35
CA ARG A 362 -43.29 -1.81 4.25
C ARG A 362 -42.60 -3.04 3.67
N VAL A 363 -41.27 -3.04 3.67
CA VAL A 363 -40.43 -4.16 3.26
C VAL A 363 -39.32 -4.35 4.28
N SER A 364 -39.07 -5.60 4.68
CA SER A 364 -37.87 -5.99 5.41
C SER A 364 -37.06 -6.98 4.60
N ILE A 365 -35.80 -6.66 4.33
CA ILE A 365 -34.84 -7.47 3.59
C ILE A 365 -33.81 -8.00 4.57
N ARG A 366 -33.59 -9.30 4.60
CA ARG A 366 -32.55 -9.97 5.38
C ARG A 366 -31.57 -10.65 4.43
N VAL A 367 -30.29 -10.38 4.60
CA VAL A 367 -29.23 -10.81 3.67
C VAL A 367 -27.88 -10.87 4.38
N ASP A 368 -26.99 -11.77 3.96
CA ASP A 368 -25.61 -11.79 4.46
C ASP A 368 -24.75 -10.70 3.79
N PRO A 369 -23.63 -10.25 4.40
CA PRO A 369 -22.89 -9.09 3.92
C PRO A 369 -22.23 -9.33 2.55
N ALA A 370 -21.83 -10.57 2.22
CA ALA A 370 -21.20 -10.86 0.94
C ALA A 370 -22.22 -10.84 -0.20
N THR A 371 -23.39 -11.43 0.01
CA THR A 371 -24.50 -11.34 -0.94
C THR A 371 -24.93 -9.87 -1.08
N PHE A 372 -25.05 -9.12 0.01
CA PHE A 372 -25.37 -7.70 -0.02
C PHE A 372 -24.37 -6.89 -0.87
N LEU A 373 -23.06 -7.05 -0.63
CA LEU A 373 -22.02 -6.40 -1.44
C LEU A 373 -22.15 -6.76 -2.92
N LYS A 374 -22.37 -8.03 -3.25
CA LYS A 374 -22.55 -8.45 -4.65
C LYS A 374 -23.79 -7.83 -5.28
N LEU A 375 -24.88 -7.64 -4.53
CA LEU A 375 -26.09 -7.00 -5.04
C LEU A 375 -25.88 -5.51 -5.29
N VAL A 376 -25.31 -4.77 -4.33
CA VAL A 376 -25.13 -3.31 -4.45
C VAL A 376 -24.02 -2.92 -5.44
N THR A 377 -23.17 -3.88 -5.86
CA THR A 377 -22.16 -3.70 -6.90
C THR A 377 -22.55 -4.33 -8.25
N SER A 378 -23.82 -4.73 -8.43
CA SER A 378 -24.33 -5.40 -9.64
C SER A 378 -23.62 -6.71 -10.02
N ASN A 379 -22.92 -7.35 -9.08
CA ASN A 379 -22.22 -8.63 -9.23
C ASN A 379 -23.08 -9.86 -8.90
N ALA A 380 -24.36 -9.67 -8.54
CA ALA A 380 -25.33 -10.73 -8.33
C ALA A 380 -26.74 -10.29 -8.77
N ASN A 381 -27.55 -11.26 -9.19
CA ASN A 381 -28.96 -11.01 -9.52
C ASN A 381 -29.84 -11.13 -8.24
N PRO A 382 -30.64 -10.11 -7.90
CA PRO A 382 -31.46 -10.10 -6.68
C PRO A 382 -32.54 -11.18 -6.66
N VAL A 383 -33.17 -11.48 -7.80
CA VAL A 383 -34.21 -12.51 -7.90
C VAL A 383 -33.59 -13.90 -7.72
N ALA A 384 -32.47 -14.16 -8.37
CA ALA A 384 -31.75 -15.42 -8.21
C ALA A 384 -31.26 -15.62 -6.75
N ALA A 385 -30.77 -14.56 -6.11
CA ALA A 385 -30.36 -14.61 -4.70
C ALA A 385 -31.53 -14.90 -3.75
N PHE A 386 -32.72 -14.37 -4.04
CA PHE A 386 -33.95 -14.69 -3.30
C PHE A 386 -34.38 -16.16 -3.51
N LEU A 387 -34.43 -16.64 -4.75
CA LEU A 387 -34.76 -18.04 -5.06
C LEU A 387 -33.78 -19.02 -4.43
N ALA A 388 -32.50 -18.65 -4.35
CA ALA A 388 -31.46 -19.43 -3.67
C ALA A 388 -31.50 -19.31 -2.13
N GLY A 389 -32.44 -18.55 -1.56
CA GLY A 389 -32.56 -18.34 -0.12
C GLY A 389 -31.48 -17.47 0.53
N LYS A 390 -30.62 -16.82 -0.27
CA LYS A 390 -29.56 -15.90 0.20
C LYS A 390 -30.13 -14.53 0.62
N VAL A 391 -31.28 -14.17 0.05
CA VAL A 391 -32.06 -12.99 0.41
C VAL A 391 -33.42 -13.47 0.90
N SER A 392 -33.85 -12.98 2.06
CA SER A 392 -35.21 -13.14 2.55
C SER A 392 -35.91 -11.79 2.55
N VAL A 393 -37.17 -11.77 2.09
CA VAL A 393 -37.99 -10.57 2.04
C VAL A 393 -39.27 -10.83 2.82
N ARG A 394 -39.67 -9.87 3.67
CA ARG A 394 -40.96 -9.84 4.37
C ARG A 394 -41.68 -8.54 4.06
N GLY A 395 -43.02 -8.59 4.04
CA GLY A 395 -43.87 -7.44 3.70
C GLY A 395 -44.23 -7.42 2.21
N ASP A 396 -44.15 -6.24 1.60
CA ASP A 396 -44.56 -6.01 0.21
C ASP A 396 -43.54 -6.54 -0.81
N LEU A 397 -43.76 -7.76 -1.31
CA LEU A 397 -42.90 -8.38 -2.33
C LEU A 397 -42.91 -7.61 -3.66
N ALA A 398 -44.02 -6.98 -4.03
CA ALA A 398 -44.11 -6.22 -5.27
C ALA A 398 -43.30 -4.92 -5.21
N LEU A 399 -43.15 -4.32 -4.03
CA LEU A 399 -42.20 -3.24 -3.82
C LEU A 399 -40.76 -3.75 -3.84
N ALA A 400 -40.48 -4.88 -3.17
CA ALA A 400 -39.12 -5.43 -3.09
C ALA A 400 -38.50 -5.71 -4.46
N THR A 401 -39.29 -6.19 -5.42
CA THR A 401 -38.83 -6.44 -6.80
C THR A 401 -38.53 -5.16 -7.59
N LYS A 402 -39.11 -4.02 -7.21
CA LYS A 402 -38.87 -2.71 -7.84
C LYS A 402 -37.63 -2.01 -7.28
N LEU A 403 -37.18 -2.34 -6.07
CA LEU A 403 -36.06 -1.66 -5.41
C LEU A 403 -34.78 -1.59 -6.26
N PRO A 404 -34.31 -2.68 -6.90
CA PRO A 404 -33.09 -2.60 -7.73
C PRO A 404 -33.20 -1.62 -8.90
N ALA A 405 -34.41 -1.39 -9.43
CA ALA A 405 -34.62 -0.53 -10.60
C ALA A 405 -34.63 0.98 -10.27
N ILE A 406 -34.87 1.34 -9.01
CA ILE A 406 -34.87 2.73 -8.53
C ILE A 406 -33.50 3.20 -8.03
N PHE A 407 -32.50 2.32 -7.96
CA PHE A 407 -31.12 2.68 -7.65
C PHE A 407 -30.22 2.55 -8.90
N ARG A 408 -29.40 3.55 -9.18
CA ARG A 408 -28.40 3.59 -10.25
C ARG A 408 -27.12 2.87 -9.82
N LEU A 409 -27.24 1.58 -9.51
CA LEU A 409 -26.12 0.80 -8.97
C LEU A 409 -24.91 0.84 -9.91
N PRO A 410 -23.69 0.91 -9.36
CA PRO A 410 -22.48 0.88 -10.16
C PRO A 410 -22.37 -0.44 -10.92
N LYS A 411 -21.80 -0.37 -12.12
CA LYS A 411 -21.59 -1.51 -13.02
C LYS A 411 -20.10 -1.59 -13.35
N GLY A 412 -19.60 -2.82 -13.45
CA GLY A 412 -18.20 -3.14 -13.70
C GLY A 412 -17.83 -3.14 -15.17
#